data_AF-A0A915INC8-F1
#
_entry.id   AF-A0A915INC8-F1
#
_cell.length_a   1.000
_cell.length_b   1.000
_cell.length_c   1.000
_cell.angle_alpha   90.00
_cell.angle_beta   90.00
_cell.angle_gamma   90.00
#
_symmetry.space_group_name_H-M   'P 1'
#
loop_
_entity.id
_entity.type
_entity.pdbx_description
1 polymer ?
#
loop_
_entity_poly.entity_id
_entity_poly.type
_entity_poly.pdbx_seq_one_letter_code
_entity_poly.pdbx_strand_id
1 'polypeptide(L)'
;LSKNGQALTLVFSEIGIVYYPYLLINKKRYAGLYYTKVDTYDKMDCKGLETVRRDNCPLVAVVLGKCLEKILIDKSPESAVDYAKQVISDLLCNRVDISQLIISKELTKTDKEYSAKQAHVELAARMRKRDAGSAPHLGDRVPYVIVAAAKGAAAYTKAEDPIYVLENNVPIDTQYYLENQLSKPLFRIFEPILNEKTESVLLKGEHTLTKTITHSKIGGLMAFTKRKFSCLSCRLGLNDNRSTCDACKPKESELYQKQVIDLNHLQNKFARLWTQCQRCQGSLHEETWKKRIQHPPIRHKYLQEKSGYLSADNIRIRRLDHIRIRTQIPPISDTQHTGGQKQHYSRTLLIFRKTTTKA
;
A
#
# COMPACT_ATOMS: atom_id res chain seq x y z
N LEU A 1 33.69 22.88 -3.71
CA LEU A 1 32.47 23.70 -3.51
C LEU A 1 32.11 24.32 -4.86
N SER A 2 31.28 23.64 -5.65
CA SER A 2 30.68 24.25 -6.84
C SER A 2 29.25 24.64 -6.49
N LYS A 3 29.02 25.95 -6.36
CA LYS A 3 27.68 26.53 -6.52
C LYS A 3 27.44 26.57 -8.03
N ASN A 4 26.29 26.07 -8.47
CA ASN A 4 25.82 25.98 -9.87
C ASN A 4 26.02 24.58 -10.49
N GLY A 5 24.96 23.76 -10.40
CA GLY A 5 24.65 22.63 -11.27
C GLY A 5 25.82 21.78 -11.77
N GLN A 6 26.23 20.80 -10.97
CA GLN A 6 26.98 19.65 -11.49
C GLN A 6 26.19 18.37 -11.27
N ALA A 7 25.57 17.94 -12.37
CA ALA A 7 25.02 16.61 -12.58
C ALA A 7 26.19 15.61 -12.74
N LEU A 8 26.11 14.49 -12.02
CA LEU A 8 26.83 13.24 -12.30
C LEU A 8 28.34 13.41 -12.60
N THR A 9 29.12 13.73 -11.57
CA THR A 9 30.58 13.91 -11.70
C THR A 9 31.33 12.59 -11.56
N LEU A 10 32.44 12.40 -12.29
CA LEU A 10 33.38 11.30 -12.04
C LEU A 10 34.15 11.55 -10.74
N VAL A 11 34.19 10.56 -9.84
CA VAL A 11 35.01 10.63 -8.61
C VAL A 11 35.98 9.46 -8.56
N PHE A 12 37.26 9.78 -8.43
CA PHE A 12 38.35 8.84 -8.21
C PHE A 12 38.59 8.67 -6.71
N SER A 13 38.60 7.43 -6.22
CA SER A 13 39.12 7.09 -4.89
C SER A 13 40.58 6.63 -5.02
N GLU A 14 41.40 6.84 -3.98
CA GLU A 14 42.84 6.53 -3.94
C GLU A 14 43.17 5.03 -4.17
N ILE A 15 42.16 4.15 -4.21
CA ILE A 15 42.30 2.72 -4.48
C ILE A 15 41.29 2.35 -5.56
N GLY A 16 41.71 2.26 -6.84
CA GLY A 16 41.12 1.48 -7.95
C GLY A 16 39.60 1.55 -8.22
N ILE A 17 38.85 2.38 -7.51
CA ILE A 17 37.39 2.43 -7.51
C ILE A 17 36.97 3.76 -8.09
N VAL A 18 36.11 3.68 -9.09
CA VAL A 18 35.54 4.85 -9.77
C VAL A 18 34.04 4.85 -9.60
N TYR A 19 33.46 6.01 -9.30
CA TYR A 19 32.01 6.20 -9.34
C TYR A 19 31.59 6.90 -10.62
N TYR A 20 30.72 6.25 -11.40
CA TYR A 20 30.15 6.86 -12.61
C TYR A 20 28.79 6.29 -13.05
N PRO A 21 27.69 7.03 -12.93
CA PRO A 21 27.59 8.40 -12.42
C PRO A 21 27.61 8.47 -10.87
N TYR A 22 27.89 9.66 -10.34
CA TYR A 22 27.92 9.94 -8.89
C TYR A 22 26.96 11.07 -8.51
N LEU A 23 26.17 10.82 -7.46
CA LEU A 23 25.22 11.76 -6.87
C LEU A 23 25.58 11.99 -5.39
N LEU A 24 26.16 13.16 -5.11
CA LEU A 24 26.44 13.61 -3.76
C LEU A 24 25.32 14.51 -3.25
N ILE A 25 24.62 14.08 -2.20
CA ILE A 25 23.55 14.87 -1.59
C ILE A 25 24.09 15.68 -0.41
N ASN A 26 24.80 15.03 0.51
CA ASN A 26 25.32 15.64 1.72
C ASN A 26 26.54 14.86 2.24
N LYS A 27 27.21 15.38 3.28
CA LYS A 27 28.28 14.65 3.96
C LYS A 27 27.77 13.27 4.41
N LYS A 28 28.51 12.21 4.05
CA LYS A 28 28.15 10.79 4.28
C LYS A 28 26.81 10.36 3.65
N ARG A 29 26.29 11.09 2.67
CA ARG A 29 25.05 10.78 1.94
C ARG A 29 25.26 10.90 0.44
N TYR A 30 25.46 9.76 -0.22
CA TYR A 30 25.71 9.70 -1.66
C TYR A 30 25.16 8.41 -2.26
N ALA A 31 24.93 8.46 -3.58
CA ALA A 31 24.67 7.30 -4.40
C ALA A 31 25.54 7.34 -5.65
N GLY A 32 25.94 6.18 -6.16
CA GLY A 32 26.65 6.12 -7.44
C GLY A 32 26.82 4.70 -7.92
N LEU A 33 27.12 4.54 -9.20
CA LEU A 33 27.49 3.25 -9.75
C LEU A 33 28.96 2.98 -9.45
N TYR A 34 29.23 1.82 -8.85
CA TYR A 34 30.53 1.39 -8.36
C TYR A 34 31.24 0.58 -9.44
N TYR A 35 32.45 0.99 -9.85
CA TYR A 35 33.26 0.31 -10.85
C TYR A 35 34.60 -0.10 -10.26
N THR A 36 34.89 -1.40 -10.35
CA THR A 36 36.25 -1.96 -10.19
C THR A 36 36.94 -2.18 -11.53
N LYS A 37 36.16 -2.31 -12.62
CA LYS A 37 36.62 -2.48 -14.00
C LYS A 37 35.96 -1.43 -14.89
N VAL A 38 36.57 -1.13 -16.02
CA VAL A 38 36.13 -0.03 -16.91
C VAL A 38 34.81 -0.34 -17.62
N ASP A 39 34.58 -1.60 -18.00
CA ASP A 39 33.51 -1.94 -18.95
C ASP A 39 32.12 -2.07 -18.30
N THR A 40 32.05 -2.50 -17.03
CA THR A 40 30.79 -2.82 -16.36
C THR A 40 30.78 -2.36 -14.92
N TYR A 41 29.68 -1.74 -14.49
CA TYR A 41 29.47 -1.44 -13.07
C TYR A 41 29.20 -2.73 -12.30
N ASP A 42 29.69 -2.81 -11.06
CA ASP A 42 29.47 -3.97 -10.21
C ASP A 42 28.13 -3.88 -9.47
N LYS A 43 27.80 -2.68 -8.96
CA LYS A 43 26.57 -2.41 -8.21
C LYS A 43 26.28 -0.92 -8.10
N MET A 44 25.04 -0.59 -7.75
CA MET A 44 24.68 0.73 -7.25
C MET A 44 24.98 0.81 -5.76
N ASP A 45 25.89 1.69 -5.35
CA ASP A 45 26.21 1.92 -3.96
C ASP A 45 25.43 3.12 -3.41
N CYS A 46 24.74 2.92 -2.29
CA CYS A 46 23.95 3.94 -1.61
C CYS A 46 24.44 4.05 -0.16
N LYS A 47 25.05 5.17 0.21
CA LYS A 47 25.55 5.41 1.57
C LYS A 47 24.74 6.50 2.26
N GLY A 48 24.27 6.21 3.48
CA GLY A 48 23.58 7.18 4.34
C GLY A 48 22.22 7.70 3.84
N LEU A 49 21.75 7.20 2.69
CA LEU A 49 20.43 7.48 2.14
C LEU A 49 19.35 6.66 2.84
N GLU A 50 18.11 7.10 2.71
CA GLU A 50 16.94 6.47 3.31
C GLU A 50 16.71 5.03 2.80
N THR A 51 17.30 4.65 1.67
CA THR A 51 17.30 3.28 1.12
C THR A 51 17.97 2.25 2.01
N VAL A 52 18.99 2.64 2.79
CA VAL A 52 19.75 1.75 3.68
C VAL A 52 19.41 1.96 5.16
N ARG A 53 18.43 2.82 5.45
CA ARG A 53 18.01 3.18 6.79
C ARG A 53 16.79 2.35 7.22
N ARG A 54 16.79 1.89 8.48
CA ARG A 54 15.76 1.00 9.05
C ARG A 54 14.61 1.73 9.77
N ASP A 55 14.70 3.04 9.91
CA ASP A 55 13.74 3.88 10.64
C ASP A 55 12.57 4.37 9.78
N ASN A 56 12.65 4.22 8.46
CA ASN A 56 11.58 4.57 7.52
C ASN A 56 10.74 3.35 7.13
N CYS A 57 9.55 3.59 6.56
CA CYS A 57 8.76 2.48 6.02
C CYS A 57 9.44 1.87 4.76
N PRO A 58 9.29 0.56 4.51
CA PRO A 58 9.90 -0.12 3.36
C PRO A 58 9.56 0.53 2.02
N LEU A 59 8.38 1.15 1.89
CA LEU A 59 7.97 1.89 0.69
C LEU A 59 9.02 2.93 0.29
N VAL A 60 9.57 3.69 1.25
CA VAL A 60 10.55 4.74 0.98
C VAL A 60 11.80 4.15 0.32
N ALA A 61 12.32 3.04 0.87
CA ALA A 61 13.50 2.39 0.33
C ALA A 61 13.28 1.85 -1.09
N VAL A 62 12.12 1.23 -1.34
CA VAL A 62 11.74 0.71 -2.67
C VAL A 62 11.60 1.82 -3.69
N VAL A 63 10.93 2.92 -3.31
CA VAL A 63 10.69 4.05 -4.22
C VAL A 63 12.00 4.74 -4.57
N LEU A 64 12.80 5.11 -3.57
CA LEU A 64 14.06 5.80 -3.80
C LEU A 64 15.07 4.92 -4.55
N GLY A 65 15.13 3.62 -4.23
CA GLY A 65 15.99 2.67 -4.94
C GLY A 65 15.69 2.64 -6.42
N LYS A 66 14.40 2.53 -6.79
CA LYS A 66 13.97 2.55 -8.20
C LYS A 66 14.15 3.91 -8.87
N CYS A 67 13.92 5.02 -8.16
CA CYS A 67 14.20 6.34 -8.70
C CYS A 67 15.70 6.51 -8.99
N LEU A 68 16.58 6.05 -8.09
CA LEU A 68 18.02 6.10 -8.29
C LEU A 68 18.47 5.20 -9.44
N GLU A 69 17.91 4.00 -9.57
CA GLU A 69 18.14 3.11 -10.71
C GLU A 69 17.80 3.81 -12.04
N LYS A 70 16.61 4.43 -12.13
CA LYS A 70 16.18 5.17 -13.32
C LYS A 70 17.06 6.38 -13.64
N ILE A 71 17.57 7.06 -12.62
CA ILE A 71 18.43 8.24 -12.78
C ILE A 71 19.86 7.85 -13.15
N LEU A 72 20.43 6.84 -12.47
CA LEU A 72 21.86 6.50 -12.57
C LEU A 72 22.14 5.46 -13.66
N ILE A 73 21.22 4.51 -13.88
CA ILE A 73 21.38 3.41 -14.85
C ILE A 73 20.67 3.80 -16.15
N ASP A 74 19.35 4.02 -16.11
CA ASP A 74 18.56 4.34 -17.31
C ASP A 74 18.84 5.76 -17.85
N LYS A 75 19.49 6.60 -17.04
CA LYS A 75 19.80 8.02 -17.34
C LYS A 75 18.54 8.82 -17.72
N SER A 76 17.38 8.45 -17.17
CA SER A 76 16.09 9.08 -17.46
C SER A 76 15.46 9.67 -16.20
N PRO A 77 15.70 10.96 -15.90
CA PRO A 77 15.06 11.62 -14.76
C PRO A 77 13.55 11.75 -14.93
N GLU A 78 13.06 11.85 -16.16
CA GLU A 78 11.62 11.89 -16.47
C GLU A 78 10.92 10.58 -16.08
N SER A 79 11.50 9.43 -16.45
CA SER A 79 10.97 8.12 -16.05
C SER A 79 10.94 7.96 -14.53
N ALA A 80 11.93 8.51 -13.82
CA ALA A 80 11.96 8.50 -12.36
C ALA A 80 10.86 9.37 -11.74
N VAL A 81 10.58 10.54 -12.33
CA VAL A 81 9.48 11.42 -11.92
C VAL A 81 8.13 10.75 -12.12
N ASP A 82 7.90 10.13 -13.28
CA ASP A 82 6.63 9.46 -13.57
C ASP A 82 6.39 8.28 -12.65
N TYR A 83 7.44 7.50 -12.36
CA TYR A 83 7.37 6.44 -11.37
C TYR A 83 7.03 6.98 -9.96
N ALA A 84 7.66 8.07 -9.53
CA ALA A 84 7.33 8.69 -8.24
C ALA A 84 5.88 9.18 -8.18
N LYS A 85 5.37 9.82 -9.25
CA LYS A 85 3.98 10.27 -9.37
C LYS A 85 3.00 9.09 -9.30
N GLN A 86 3.30 7.99 -9.98
CA GLN A 86 2.49 6.78 -9.94
C GLN A 86 2.37 6.23 -8.51
N VAL A 87 3.50 6.13 -7.80
CA VAL A 87 3.50 5.62 -6.41
C VAL A 87 2.75 6.56 -5.47
N ILE A 88 2.89 7.89 -5.64
CA ILE A 88 2.12 8.87 -4.88
C ILE A 88 0.61 8.69 -5.14
N SER A 89 0.21 8.48 -6.39
CA SER A 89 -1.19 8.20 -6.74
C SER A 89 -1.69 6.91 -6.09
N ASP A 90 -0.89 5.85 -6.12
CA ASP A 90 -1.21 4.58 -5.49
C ASP A 90 -1.36 4.69 -3.97
N LEU A 91 -0.50 5.48 -3.31
CA LEU A 91 -0.59 5.76 -1.89
C LEU A 91 -1.90 6.49 -1.54
N LEU A 92 -2.21 7.57 -2.26
CA LEU A 92 -3.42 8.38 -2.04
C LEU A 92 -4.71 7.63 -2.40
N CYS A 93 -4.63 6.66 -3.30
CA CYS A 93 -5.73 5.76 -3.67
C CYS A 93 -5.84 4.52 -2.76
N ASN A 94 -5.06 4.41 -1.67
CA ASN A 94 -5.03 3.23 -0.79
C ASN A 94 -4.75 1.91 -1.54
N ARG A 95 -3.94 1.95 -2.61
CA ARG A 95 -3.50 0.78 -3.40
C ARG A 95 -2.15 0.22 -2.96
N VAL A 96 -1.49 0.85 -2.00
CA VAL A 96 -0.24 0.38 -1.40
C VAL A 96 -0.54 -0.69 -0.34
N ASP A 97 0.28 -1.74 -0.32
CA ASP A 97 0.19 -2.79 0.70
C ASP A 97 0.61 -2.25 2.07
N ILE A 98 -0.16 -2.56 3.10
CA ILE A 98 0.14 -2.19 4.49
C ILE A 98 1.53 -2.66 4.89
N SER A 99 2.00 -3.81 4.39
CA SER A 99 3.35 -4.31 4.66
C SER A 99 4.46 -3.32 4.30
N GLN A 100 4.25 -2.48 3.29
CA GLN A 100 5.21 -1.46 2.86
C GLN A 100 5.15 -0.18 3.70
N LEU A 101 4.11 -0.02 4.52
CA LEU A 101 3.87 1.14 5.37
C LEU A 101 4.31 0.90 6.82
N ILE A 102 4.68 -0.33 7.19
CA ILE A 102 5.10 -0.68 8.54
C ILE A 102 6.41 0.03 8.89
N ILE A 103 6.41 0.79 9.98
CA ILE A 103 7.59 1.39 10.59
C ILE A 103 7.96 0.55 11.80
N SER A 104 9.25 0.29 12.02
CA SER A 104 9.72 -0.47 13.19
C SER A 104 10.73 0.33 14.00
N LYS A 105 10.55 0.36 15.32
CA LYS A 105 11.49 1.02 16.23
C LYS A 105 11.71 0.15 17.47
N GLU A 106 12.94 0.15 17.95
CA GLU A 106 13.35 -0.63 19.11
C GLU A 106 12.87 0.01 20.40
N LEU A 107 12.27 -0.80 21.28
CA LEU A 107 11.79 -0.38 22.58
C LEU A 107 12.93 -0.46 23.59
N THR A 108 13.66 0.64 23.76
CA THR A 108 14.86 0.66 24.63
C THR A 108 14.57 0.99 26.08
N LYS A 109 13.46 1.66 26.38
CA LYS A 109 13.09 2.06 27.75
C LYS A 109 11.59 1.92 27.99
N THR A 110 11.18 1.95 29.24
CA THR A 110 9.76 1.98 29.63
C THR A 110 9.18 3.38 29.51
N ASP A 111 7.83 3.50 29.43
CA ASP A 111 7.10 4.78 29.28
C ASP A 111 7.53 5.85 30.30
N LYS A 112 7.94 5.42 31.50
CA LYS A 112 8.27 6.31 32.62
C LYS A 112 9.67 6.94 32.52
N GLU A 113 10.53 6.43 31.64
CA GLU A 113 11.93 6.85 31.53
C GLU A 113 12.21 7.74 30.31
N TYR A 114 11.24 7.91 29.41
CA TYR A 114 11.41 8.79 28.26
C TYR A 114 10.99 10.22 28.60
N SER A 115 11.89 11.17 28.31
CA SER A 115 11.61 12.61 28.43
C SER A 115 10.57 13.12 27.42
N ALA A 116 10.36 12.38 26.32
CA ALA A 116 9.40 12.73 25.28
C ALA A 116 8.57 11.52 24.86
N LYS A 117 7.27 11.72 24.66
CA LYS A 117 6.33 10.69 24.21
C LYS A 117 6.66 10.21 22.81
N GLN A 118 6.84 8.90 22.63
CA GLN A 118 7.16 8.30 21.34
C GLN A 118 6.06 7.33 20.90
N ALA A 119 5.86 7.24 19.58
CA ALA A 119 4.81 6.42 18.95
C ALA A 119 4.85 4.93 19.36
N HIS A 120 6.01 4.29 19.26
CA HIS A 120 6.17 2.87 19.58
C HIS A 120 6.04 2.57 21.08
N VAL A 121 6.35 3.54 21.92
CA VAL A 121 6.29 3.46 23.39
C VAL A 121 4.82 3.49 23.82
N GLU A 122 4.08 4.51 23.37
CA GLU A 122 2.63 4.63 23.59
C GLU A 122 1.85 3.44 23.00
N LEU A 123 2.26 2.93 21.83
CA LEU A 123 1.66 1.74 21.25
C LEU A 123 1.91 0.50 22.11
N ALA A 124 3.14 0.27 22.56
CA ALA A 124 3.46 -0.87 23.42
C ALA A 124 2.64 -0.83 24.71
N ALA A 125 2.47 0.35 25.32
CA ALA A 125 1.60 0.55 26.48
C ALA A 125 0.14 0.21 26.17
N ARG A 126 -0.37 0.63 25.01
CA ARG A 126 -1.74 0.34 24.55
C ARG A 126 -1.95 -1.15 24.27
N MET A 127 -0.98 -1.81 23.64
CA MET A 127 -1.01 -3.26 23.38
C MET A 127 -1.07 -4.02 24.71
N ARG A 128 -0.24 -3.64 25.69
CA ARG A 128 -0.23 -4.26 27.03
C ARG A 128 -1.57 -4.11 27.77
N LYS A 129 -2.26 -2.98 27.60
CA LYS A 129 -3.62 -2.77 28.16
C LYS A 129 -4.68 -3.62 27.46
N ARG A 130 -4.50 -3.91 26.17
CA ARG A 130 -5.45 -4.68 25.35
C ARG A 130 -5.29 -6.18 25.59
N ASP A 131 -4.06 -6.66 25.55
CA ASP A 131 -3.67 -8.05 25.79
C ASP A 131 -2.21 -8.08 26.25
N ALA A 132 -1.98 -8.38 27.52
CA ALA A 132 -0.65 -8.41 28.10
C ALA A 132 0.24 -9.52 27.50
N GLY A 133 -0.36 -10.60 26.98
CA GLY A 133 0.39 -11.76 26.46
C GLY A 133 1.03 -11.53 25.09
N SER A 134 0.52 -10.57 24.31
CA SER A 134 1.04 -10.22 22.98
C SER A 134 1.82 -8.91 22.95
N ALA A 135 2.03 -8.29 24.12
CA ALA A 135 2.73 -7.02 24.22
C ALA A 135 4.25 -7.16 24.01
N PRO A 136 4.90 -6.19 23.33
CA PRO A 136 6.35 -6.20 23.18
C PRO A 136 7.11 -6.04 24.51
N HIS A 137 8.28 -6.67 24.60
CA HIS A 137 9.21 -6.57 25.71
C HIS A 137 10.31 -5.53 25.45
N LEU A 138 11.07 -5.17 26.49
CA LEU A 138 12.24 -4.31 26.36
C LEU A 138 13.29 -5.00 25.48
N GLY A 139 13.84 -4.26 24.52
CA GLY A 139 14.75 -4.77 23.48
C GLY A 139 14.04 -5.23 22.21
N ASP A 140 12.72 -5.43 22.22
CA ASP A 140 11.98 -5.82 21.02
C ASP A 140 11.80 -4.64 20.06
N ARG A 141 11.74 -4.95 18.76
CA ARG A 141 11.29 -3.99 17.75
C ARG A 141 9.78 -4.02 17.64
N VAL A 142 9.16 -2.87 17.90
CA VAL A 142 7.71 -2.68 17.81
C VAL A 142 7.35 -2.24 16.38
N PRO A 143 6.64 -3.07 15.59
CA PRO A 143 6.10 -2.66 14.30
C PRO A 143 4.81 -1.86 14.49
N TYR A 144 4.66 -0.77 13.75
CA TYR A 144 3.46 0.06 13.79
C TYR A 144 3.18 0.75 12.46
N VAL A 145 1.93 1.15 12.27
CA VAL A 145 1.51 2.04 11.18
C VAL A 145 0.85 3.29 11.75
N ILE A 146 0.91 4.41 11.03
CA ILE A 146 0.22 5.64 11.39
C ILE A 146 -1.18 5.65 10.79
N VAL A 147 -2.20 5.66 11.66
CA VAL A 147 -3.61 5.70 11.28
C VAL A 147 -4.14 7.13 11.20
N ALA A 148 -5.20 7.31 10.42
CA ALA A 148 -5.88 8.59 10.31
C ALA A 148 -6.58 8.95 11.63
N ALA A 149 -6.43 10.19 12.07
CA ALA A 149 -7.05 10.74 13.27
C ALA A 149 -7.53 12.17 13.02
N ALA A 150 -8.09 12.81 14.05
CA ALA A 150 -8.47 14.22 13.98
C ALA A 150 -7.29 15.11 13.56
N LYS A 151 -7.58 16.19 12.83
CA LYS A 151 -6.56 17.15 12.39
C LYS A 151 -5.82 17.72 13.60
N GLY A 152 -4.49 17.69 13.57
CA GLY A 152 -3.65 18.16 14.68
C GLY A 152 -3.38 17.10 15.76
N ALA A 153 -3.92 15.89 15.66
CA ALA A 153 -3.58 14.80 16.57
C ALA A 153 -2.08 14.47 16.48
N ALA A 154 -1.44 14.36 17.65
CA ALA A 154 -0.02 14.11 17.74
C ALA A 154 0.35 12.75 17.12
N ALA A 155 1.48 12.67 16.43
CA ALA A 155 1.89 11.45 15.73
C ALA A 155 2.01 10.22 16.65
N TYR A 156 2.36 10.42 17.93
CA TYR A 156 2.48 9.33 18.90
C TYR A 156 1.14 8.68 19.28
N THR A 157 0.02 9.40 19.19
CA THR A 157 -1.30 8.80 19.47
C THR A 157 -1.84 8.01 18.29
N LYS A 158 -1.40 8.36 17.07
CA LYS A 158 -1.83 7.77 15.80
C LYS A 158 -1.15 6.44 15.44
N ALA A 159 -0.20 5.97 16.24
CA ALA A 159 0.45 4.69 15.98
C ALA A 159 -0.48 3.53 16.40
N GLU A 160 -0.60 2.51 15.55
CA GLU A 160 -1.40 1.32 15.82
C GLU A 160 -0.72 0.06 15.27
N ASP A 161 -1.04 -1.09 15.85
CA ASP A 161 -0.55 -2.39 15.42
C ASP A 161 -1.11 -2.76 14.02
N PRO A 162 -0.26 -3.17 13.04
CA PRO A 162 -0.72 -3.53 11.70
C PRO A 162 -1.79 -4.63 11.68
N ILE A 163 -1.74 -5.58 12.61
CA ILE A 163 -2.73 -6.66 12.69
C ILE A 163 -4.08 -6.10 13.14
N TYR A 164 -4.09 -5.29 14.20
CA TYR A 164 -5.28 -4.59 14.65
C TYR A 164 -5.91 -3.72 13.56
N VAL A 165 -5.09 -3.00 12.78
CA VAL A 165 -5.55 -2.16 11.67
C VAL A 165 -6.26 -3.00 10.60
N LEU A 166 -5.71 -4.16 10.24
CA LEU A 166 -6.29 -5.06 9.25
C LEU A 166 -7.62 -5.68 9.72
N GLU A 167 -7.68 -6.13 10.96
CA GLU A 167 -8.89 -6.76 11.52
C GLU A 167 -10.04 -5.76 11.61
N ASN A 168 -9.73 -4.53 12.01
CA ASN A 168 -10.72 -3.49 12.26
C ASN A 168 -10.94 -2.52 11.09
N ASN A 169 -10.18 -2.68 10.00
CA ASN A 169 -10.23 -1.81 8.81
C ASN A 169 -10.06 -0.32 9.19
N VAL A 170 -9.08 -0.04 10.04
CA VAL A 170 -8.78 1.34 10.49
C VAL A 170 -8.13 2.10 9.32
N PRO A 171 -8.59 3.31 8.99
CA PRO A 171 -8.02 4.10 7.90
C PRO A 171 -6.57 4.50 8.18
N ILE A 172 -5.73 4.43 7.14
CA ILE A 172 -4.32 4.84 7.21
C ILE A 172 -4.19 6.34 6.91
N ASP A 173 -3.28 7.03 7.60
CA ASP A 173 -2.99 8.44 7.35
C ASP A 173 -2.07 8.59 6.12
N THR A 174 -2.66 8.56 4.92
CA THR A 174 -1.90 8.69 3.65
C THR A 174 -1.15 10.02 3.56
N GLN A 175 -1.67 11.09 4.19
CA GLN A 175 -1.03 12.40 4.17
C GLN A 175 0.27 12.38 4.97
N TYR A 176 0.28 11.73 6.14
CA TYR A 176 1.49 11.53 6.92
C TYR A 176 2.58 10.80 6.13
N TYR A 177 2.24 9.71 5.42
CA TYR A 177 3.24 9.00 4.61
C TYR A 177 3.75 9.84 3.43
N LEU A 178 2.89 10.63 2.80
CA LEU A 178 3.31 11.53 1.72
C LEU A 178 4.25 12.63 2.22
N GLU A 179 3.88 13.34 3.28
CA GLU A 179 4.61 14.53 3.77
C GLU A 179 5.81 14.21 4.68
N ASN A 180 5.72 13.18 5.51
CA ASN A 180 6.76 12.86 6.49
C ASN A 180 7.73 11.79 5.98
N GLN A 181 7.25 10.83 5.19
CA GLN A 181 8.08 9.68 4.75
C GLN A 181 8.61 9.85 3.33
N LEU A 182 7.78 10.24 2.35
CA LEU A 182 8.18 10.27 0.93
C LEU A 182 8.71 11.62 0.43
N SER A 183 8.08 12.74 0.77
CA SER A 183 8.42 14.04 0.17
C SER A 183 9.88 14.44 0.43
N LYS A 184 10.34 14.39 1.69
CA LYS A 184 11.68 14.85 2.08
C LYS A 184 12.78 14.03 1.38
N PRO A 185 12.73 12.69 1.35
CA PRO A 185 13.74 11.93 0.63
C PRO A 185 13.67 12.10 -0.88
N LEU A 186 12.47 12.23 -1.47
CA LEU A 186 12.33 12.49 -2.90
C LEU A 186 12.95 13.84 -3.29
N PHE A 187 12.68 14.90 -2.53
CA PHE A 187 13.28 16.21 -2.77
C PHE A 187 14.81 16.16 -2.72
N ARG A 188 15.40 15.46 -1.74
CA ARG A 188 16.86 15.32 -1.66
C ARG A 188 17.51 14.70 -2.90
N ILE A 189 16.83 13.78 -3.59
CA ILE A 189 17.36 13.10 -4.78
C ILE A 189 17.10 13.92 -6.05
N PHE A 190 15.92 14.54 -6.16
CA PHE A 190 15.51 15.25 -7.37
C PHE A 190 15.93 16.72 -7.41
N GLU A 191 16.12 17.38 -6.27
CA GLU A 191 16.50 18.79 -6.19
C GLU A 191 17.81 19.11 -6.93
N PRO A 192 18.89 18.30 -6.82
CA PRO A 192 20.11 18.52 -7.60
C PRO A 192 19.94 18.35 -9.12
N ILE A 193 18.85 17.73 -9.57
CA ILE A 193 18.61 17.36 -10.98
C ILE A 193 17.60 18.32 -11.63
N LEU A 194 16.51 18.62 -10.92
CA LEU A 194 15.36 19.40 -11.43
C LEU A 194 15.28 20.82 -10.85
N ASN A 195 16.16 21.18 -9.91
CA ASN A 195 16.22 22.48 -9.23
C ASN A 195 14.89 22.86 -8.53
N GLU A 196 14.59 24.15 -8.43
CA GLU A 196 13.43 24.71 -7.68
C GLU A 196 12.05 24.20 -8.16
N LYS A 197 11.96 23.59 -9.35
CA LYS A 197 10.70 23.06 -9.90
C LYS A 197 10.31 21.69 -9.31
N THR A 198 11.16 21.10 -8.46
CA THR A 198 10.96 19.74 -7.95
C THR A 198 9.66 19.57 -7.16
N GLU A 199 9.34 20.52 -6.27
CA GLU A 199 8.14 20.42 -5.42
C GLU A 199 6.84 20.51 -6.22
N SER A 200 6.77 21.46 -7.16
CA SER A 200 5.59 21.62 -8.01
C SER A 200 5.38 20.42 -8.92
N VAL A 201 6.45 19.83 -9.46
CA VAL A 201 6.34 18.66 -10.36
C VAL A 201 5.93 17.38 -9.62
N LEU A 202 6.44 17.17 -8.41
CA LEU A 202 6.22 15.91 -7.67
C LEU A 202 4.96 15.91 -6.81
N LEU A 203 4.64 17.01 -6.12
CA LEU A 203 3.53 17.05 -5.16
C LEU A 203 2.26 17.72 -5.69
N LYS A 204 2.37 18.55 -6.74
CA LYS A 204 1.22 19.23 -7.34
C LYS A 204 0.93 18.60 -8.71
N GLY A 205 -0.29 18.17 -8.93
CA GLY A 205 -0.70 17.60 -10.20
C GLY A 205 -1.94 16.73 -10.08
N GLU A 206 -2.41 16.21 -11.22
CA GLU A 206 -3.60 15.36 -11.29
C GLU A 206 -3.46 14.08 -10.45
N HIS A 207 -2.23 13.56 -10.32
CA HIS A 207 -1.91 12.36 -9.56
C HIS A 207 -2.18 12.50 -8.06
N THR A 208 -2.27 13.72 -7.51
CA THR A 208 -2.59 13.97 -6.09
C THR A 208 -4.04 14.39 -5.82
N LEU A 209 -4.82 14.65 -6.87
CA LEU A 209 -6.23 15.06 -6.74
C LEU A 209 -7.16 13.89 -6.40
N THR A 210 -6.79 12.67 -6.80
CA THR A 210 -7.61 11.49 -6.54
C THR A 210 -7.26 10.89 -5.17
N LYS A 211 -8.17 10.99 -4.21
CA LYS A 211 -8.05 10.39 -2.88
C LYS A 211 -9.17 9.39 -2.63
N THR A 212 -8.82 8.18 -2.22
CA THR A 212 -9.80 7.17 -1.81
C THR A 212 -9.93 7.19 -0.30
N ILE A 213 -11.11 7.54 0.22
CA ILE A 213 -11.35 7.61 1.66
C ILE A 213 -11.92 6.27 2.12
N THR A 214 -11.23 5.61 3.06
CA THR A 214 -11.72 4.41 3.75
C THR A 214 -12.41 4.82 5.04
N HIS A 215 -13.57 4.21 5.32
CA HIS A 215 -14.28 4.42 6.58
C HIS A 215 -13.95 3.31 7.57
N SER A 216 -13.62 3.68 8.80
CA SER A 216 -13.39 2.72 9.90
C SER A 216 -14.67 1.96 10.23
N LYS A 217 -14.56 0.68 10.60
CA LYS A 217 -15.67 -0.06 11.23
C LYS A 217 -15.89 0.35 12.69
N ILE A 218 -14.85 0.88 13.32
CA ILE A 218 -14.87 1.28 14.72
C ILE A 218 -15.11 2.78 14.82
N GLY A 219 -16.25 3.14 15.38
CA GLY A 219 -16.60 4.52 15.74
C GLY A 219 -18.09 4.60 16.11
N GLY A 220 -18.41 5.16 17.28
CA GLY A 220 -19.79 5.25 17.75
C GLY A 220 -20.72 5.97 16.76
N LEU A 221 -20.19 6.93 15.99
CA LEU A 221 -20.94 7.66 14.97
C LEU A 221 -21.15 6.86 13.67
N MET A 222 -20.26 5.92 13.34
CA MET A 222 -20.34 5.12 12.10
C MET A 222 -21.49 4.11 12.14
N ALA A 223 -21.89 3.66 13.33
CA ALA A 223 -23.05 2.78 13.51
C ALA A 223 -24.37 3.42 13.05
N PHE A 224 -24.47 4.75 13.08
CA PHE A 224 -25.69 5.51 12.70
C PHE A 224 -25.61 6.09 11.28
N THR A 225 -24.50 5.87 10.56
CA THR A 225 -24.30 6.45 9.22
C THR A 225 -25.05 5.63 8.17
N LYS A 226 -26.12 6.22 7.61
CA LYS A 226 -26.85 5.62 6.47
C LYS A 226 -26.09 5.88 5.17
N ARG A 227 -25.81 4.81 4.42
CA ARG A 227 -25.22 4.91 3.07
C ARG A 227 -26.27 5.46 2.10
N LYS A 228 -25.97 6.59 1.45
CA LYS A 228 -26.71 7.06 0.26
C LYS A 228 -26.04 6.52 -1.00
N PHE A 229 -26.85 6.14 -1.97
CA PHE A 229 -26.35 5.71 -3.27
C PHE A 229 -25.93 6.91 -4.10
N SER A 230 -24.93 6.73 -4.95
CA SER A 230 -24.51 7.72 -5.93
C SER A 230 -24.30 7.07 -7.29
N CYS A 231 -24.44 7.87 -8.34
CA CYS A 231 -24.19 7.48 -9.73
C CYS A 231 -22.70 7.12 -9.91
N LEU A 232 -22.43 5.95 -10.48
CA LEU A 232 -21.05 5.48 -10.69
C LEU A 232 -20.23 6.35 -11.65
N SER A 233 -20.87 7.10 -12.55
CA SER A 233 -20.18 7.97 -13.51
C SER A 233 -19.95 9.39 -13.00
N CYS A 234 -21.00 10.06 -12.53
CA CYS A 234 -20.96 11.50 -12.20
C CYS A 234 -21.02 11.79 -10.70
N ARG A 235 -21.11 10.76 -9.85
CA ARG A 235 -21.25 10.85 -8.38
C ARG A 235 -22.48 11.61 -7.88
N LEU A 236 -23.45 11.92 -8.75
CA LEU A 236 -24.73 12.49 -8.35
C LEU A 236 -25.43 11.57 -7.35
N GLY A 237 -25.95 12.13 -6.25
CA GLY A 237 -26.71 11.37 -5.26
C GLY A 237 -27.97 10.76 -5.87
N LEU A 238 -28.25 9.50 -5.54
CA LEU A 238 -29.41 8.75 -5.98
C LEU A 238 -30.28 8.41 -4.77
N ASN A 239 -31.59 8.51 -4.95
CA ASN A 239 -32.57 8.10 -3.94
C ASN A 239 -32.83 6.58 -4.00
N ASP A 240 -32.56 5.96 -5.14
CA ASP A 240 -32.81 4.54 -5.42
C ASP A 240 -31.50 3.74 -5.49
N ASN A 241 -31.62 2.41 -5.51
CA ASN A 241 -30.51 1.48 -5.67
C ASN A 241 -29.96 1.40 -7.12
N ARG A 242 -30.39 2.29 -8.03
CA ARG A 242 -29.95 2.33 -9.44
C ARG A 242 -28.44 2.60 -9.54
N SER A 243 -27.75 2.02 -10.52
CA SER A 243 -26.30 2.18 -10.77
C SER A 243 -25.92 3.59 -11.28
N THR A 244 -26.72 4.14 -12.19
CA THR A 244 -26.48 5.43 -12.87
C THR A 244 -27.70 6.34 -12.79
N CYS A 245 -27.48 7.66 -12.90
CA CYS A 245 -28.57 8.61 -13.14
C CYS A 245 -29.08 8.51 -14.58
N ASP A 246 -30.24 9.14 -14.85
CA ASP A 246 -30.90 9.06 -16.16
C ASP A 246 -30.02 9.61 -17.30
N ALA A 247 -29.24 10.67 -17.04
CA ALA A 247 -28.29 11.23 -18.01
C ALA A 247 -27.09 10.31 -18.32
N CYS A 248 -26.67 9.47 -17.37
CA CYS A 248 -25.52 8.58 -17.53
C CYS A 248 -25.90 7.15 -17.96
N LYS A 249 -27.20 6.89 -18.15
CA LYS A 249 -27.73 5.59 -18.60
C LYS A 249 -27.11 5.07 -19.92
N PRO A 250 -26.78 5.92 -20.91
CA PRO A 250 -26.10 5.42 -22.12
C PRO A 250 -24.72 4.81 -21.86
N LYS A 251 -24.02 5.24 -20.79
CA LYS A 251 -22.67 4.77 -20.43
C LYS A 251 -22.69 3.50 -19.56
N GLU A 252 -23.87 2.94 -19.30
CA GLU A 252 -24.04 1.87 -18.31
C GLU A 252 -23.34 0.56 -18.74
N SER A 253 -23.35 0.23 -20.04
CA SER A 253 -22.67 -0.95 -20.59
C SER A 253 -21.15 -0.86 -20.45
N GLU A 254 -20.57 0.30 -20.77
CA GLU A 254 -19.13 0.57 -20.63
C GLU A 254 -18.68 0.47 -19.16
N LEU A 255 -19.46 1.05 -18.25
CA LEU A 255 -19.19 0.97 -16.81
C LEU A 255 -19.25 -0.48 -16.31
N TYR A 256 -20.21 -1.27 -16.79
CA TYR A 256 -20.33 -2.68 -16.43
C TYR A 256 -19.10 -3.48 -16.87
N GLN A 257 -18.68 -3.33 -18.13
CA GLN A 257 -17.49 -4.00 -18.65
C GLN A 257 -16.24 -3.67 -17.83
N LYS A 258 -16.05 -2.38 -17.50
CA LYS A 258 -14.94 -1.93 -16.63
C LYS A 258 -14.97 -2.61 -15.27
N GLN A 259 -16.13 -2.62 -14.60
CA GLN A 259 -16.26 -3.26 -13.28
C GLN A 259 -16.03 -4.77 -13.33
N VAL A 260 -16.50 -5.46 -14.37
CA VAL A 260 -16.30 -6.92 -14.54
C VAL A 260 -14.82 -7.26 -14.72
N ILE A 261 -14.09 -6.47 -15.52
CA ILE A 261 -12.65 -6.62 -15.70
C ILE A 261 -11.92 -6.44 -14.36
N ASP A 262 -12.26 -5.38 -13.61
CA ASP A 262 -11.69 -5.13 -12.29
C ASP A 262 -11.96 -6.32 -11.34
N LEU A 263 -13.19 -6.82 -11.27
CA LEU A 263 -13.54 -7.97 -10.44
C LEU A 263 -12.73 -9.21 -10.83
N ASN A 264 -12.60 -9.49 -12.14
CA ASN A 264 -11.81 -10.62 -12.62
C ASN A 264 -10.34 -10.50 -12.20
N HIS A 265 -9.75 -9.31 -12.28
CA HIS A 265 -8.40 -9.06 -11.78
C HIS A 265 -8.28 -9.31 -10.26
N LEU A 266 -9.23 -8.82 -9.46
CA LEU A 266 -9.23 -9.08 -8.01
C LEU A 266 -9.41 -10.57 -7.69
N GLN A 267 -10.31 -11.25 -8.39
CA GLN A 267 -10.57 -12.68 -8.21
C GLN A 267 -9.33 -13.53 -8.52
N ASN A 268 -8.66 -13.26 -9.64
CA ASN A 268 -7.43 -13.96 -10.02
C ASN A 268 -6.31 -13.72 -8.99
N LYS A 269 -6.17 -12.48 -8.52
CA LYS A 269 -5.16 -12.13 -7.51
C LYS A 269 -5.44 -12.83 -6.18
N PHE A 270 -6.71 -12.85 -5.75
CA PHE A 270 -7.14 -13.57 -4.55
C PHE A 270 -6.89 -15.07 -4.66
N ALA A 271 -7.27 -15.70 -5.78
CA ALA A 271 -7.07 -17.13 -6.02
C ALA A 271 -5.58 -17.52 -5.99
N ARG A 272 -4.71 -16.70 -6.61
CA ARG A 272 -3.26 -16.91 -6.58
C ARG A 272 -2.69 -16.85 -5.18
N LEU A 273 -3.07 -15.84 -4.39
CA LEU A 273 -2.62 -15.69 -3.01
C LEU A 273 -3.12 -16.83 -2.12
N TRP A 274 -4.38 -17.22 -2.26
CA TRP A 274 -4.96 -18.32 -1.50
C TRP A 274 -4.26 -19.65 -1.78
N THR A 275 -4.06 -19.97 -3.05
CA THR A 275 -3.35 -21.20 -3.46
C THR A 275 -1.92 -21.19 -2.96
N GLN A 276 -1.25 -20.03 -2.97
CA GLN A 276 0.10 -19.90 -2.42
C GLN A 276 0.14 -20.15 -0.91
N CYS A 277 -0.87 -19.67 -0.15
CA CYS A 277 -0.98 -19.96 1.27
C CYS A 277 -1.13 -21.47 1.54
N GLN A 278 -1.96 -22.18 0.75
CA GLN A 278 -2.11 -23.63 0.87
C GLN A 278 -0.80 -24.38 0.58
N ARG A 279 -0.08 -23.95 -0.47
CA ARG A 279 1.25 -24.51 -0.80
C ARG A 279 2.27 -24.30 0.32
N CYS A 280 2.31 -23.11 0.91
CA CYS A 280 3.21 -22.82 2.04
C CYS A 280 2.85 -23.61 3.31
N GLN A 281 1.57 -23.91 3.54
CA GLN A 281 1.13 -24.74 4.65
C GLN A 281 1.49 -26.22 4.45
N GLY A 282 1.53 -26.70 3.21
CA GLY A 282 1.73 -28.11 2.88
C GLY A 282 0.49 -28.99 3.05
N SER A 283 -0.66 -28.39 3.39
CA SER A 283 -1.95 -29.08 3.50
C SER A 283 -3.02 -28.39 2.65
N LEU A 284 -3.78 -29.20 1.90
CA LEU A 284 -4.93 -28.75 1.10
C LEU A 284 -6.26 -28.95 1.82
N HIS A 285 -6.30 -29.84 2.83
CA HIS A 285 -7.52 -30.31 3.47
C HIS A 285 -7.77 -29.64 4.83
N GLU A 286 -6.72 -29.17 5.48
CA GLU A 286 -6.84 -28.38 6.70
C GLU A 286 -7.18 -26.93 6.35
N GLU A 287 -7.98 -26.27 7.20
CA GLU A 287 -8.21 -24.84 7.05
C GLU A 287 -6.89 -24.09 7.16
N THR A 288 -6.66 -23.15 6.24
CA THR A 288 -5.54 -22.22 6.33
C THR A 288 -5.77 -21.31 7.54
N TRP A 289 -5.32 -21.72 8.73
CA TRP A 289 -5.50 -20.92 9.92
C TRP A 289 -4.80 -19.57 9.76
N LYS A 290 -5.56 -18.49 10.02
CA LYS A 290 -5.10 -17.08 10.00
C LYS A 290 -3.84 -16.82 10.83
N LYS A 291 -3.49 -17.71 11.77
CA LYS A 291 -2.35 -17.56 12.69
C LYS A 291 -1.06 -18.24 12.22
N ARG A 292 -1.10 -19.16 11.25
CA ARG A 292 0.05 -20.02 10.89
C ARG A 292 0.74 -19.65 9.56
N ILE A 293 0.31 -18.58 8.89
CA ILE A 293 1.08 -18.02 7.77
C ILE A 293 2.34 -17.36 8.38
N GLN A 294 3.43 -18.11 8.43
CA GLN A 294 4.71 -17.70 9.02
C GLN A 294 5.37 -16.53 8.27
N HIS A 295 4.85 -16.13 7.11
CA HIS A 295 5.30 -14.97 6.33
C HIS A 295 4.33 -13.79 6.45
N PRO A 296 4.61 -12.80 7.32
CA PRO A 296 3.75 -11.63 7.53
C PRO A 296 3.36 -10.85 6.25
N PRO A 297 4.24 -10.67 5.24
CA PRO A 297 3.88 -9.94 4.03
C PRO A 297 2.75 -10.61 3.21
N ILE A 298 2.79 -11.94 3.07
CA ILE A 298 1.76 -12.69 2.33
C ILE A 298 0.42 -12.59 3.06
N ARG A 299 0.45 -12.67 4.39
CA ARG A 299 -0.74 -12.56 5.23
C ARG A 299 -1.41 -11.18 5.13
N HIS A 300 -0.64 -10.09 5.22
CA HIS A 300 -1.17 -8.74 5.09
C HIS A 300 -1.82 -8.52 3.73
N LYS A 301 -1.10 -8.90 2.67
CA LYS A 301 -1.60 -8.79 1.30
C LYS A 301 -2.88 -9.60 1.10
N TYR A 302 -2.93 -10.84 1.59
CA TYR A 302 -4.14 -11.66 1.52
C TYR A 302 -5.35 -10.99 2.22
N LEU A 303 -5.17 -10.47 3.43
CA LEU A 303 -6.25 -9.82 4.18
C LEU A 303 -6.75 -8.54 3.49
N GLN A 304 -5.85 -7.75 2.94
CA GLN A 304 -6.18 -6.55 2.17
C GLN A 304 -6.96 -6.88 0.90
N GLU A 305 -6.48 -7.84 0.09
CA GLU A 305 -7.16 -8.25 -1.15
C GLU A 305 -8.53 -8.89 -0.86
N LYS A 306 -8.65 -9.66 0.23
CA LYS A 306 -9.93 -10.22 0.67
C LYS A 306 -10.95 -9.14 0.98
N SER A 307 -10.55 -8.09 1.70
CA SER A 307 -11.42 -6.95 2.03
C SER A 307 -11.82 -6.20 0.76
N GLY A 308 -10.86 -5.96 -0.16
CA GLY A 308 -11.10 -5.34 -1.46
C GLY A 308 -12.11 -6.11 -2.31
N TYR A 309 -11.90 -7.41 -2.49
CA TYR A 309 -12.78 -8.31 -3.25
C TYR A 309 -14.21 -8.30 -2.70
N LEU A 310 -14.38 -8.50 -1.38
CA LEU A 310 -15.71 -8.47 -0.75
C LEU A 310 -16.43 -7.12 -0.90
N SER A 311 -15.69 -6.02 -0.95
CA SER A 311 -16.25 -4.68 -1.15
C SER A 311 -16.66 -4.42 -2.61
N ALA A 312 -15.87 -4.90 -3.58
CA ALA A 312 -16.14 -4.75 -5.01
C ALA A 312 -17.36 -5.58 -5.45
N ASP A 313 -17.41 -6.85 -5.04
CA ASP A 313 -18.48 -7.79 -5.34
C ASP A 313 -19.84 -7.33 -4.82
N ASN A 314 -19.90 -6.87 -3.55
CA ASN A 314 -21.16 -6.55 -2.90
C ASN A 314 -21.77 -5.20 -3.31
N ILE A 315 -20.95 -4.21 -3.71
CA ILE A 315 -21.41 -2.82 -3.80
C ILE A 315 -21.58 -2.33 -5.24
N ARG A 316 -20.73 -2.75 -6.18
CA ARG A 316 -20.71 -2.16 -7.54
C ARG A 316 -21.37 -3.04 -8.59
N ILE A 317 -21.06 -4.33 -8.61
CA ILE A 317 -21.57 -5.24 -9.65
C ILE A 317 -23.00 -5.67 -9.36
N ARG A 318 -23.36 -5.93 -8.10
CA ARG A 318 -24.76 -6.21 -7.73
C ARG A 318 -25.75 -5.12 -8.14
N ARG A 319 -25.31 -3.86 -8.22
CA ARG A 319 -26.13 -2.73 -8.70
C ARG A 319 -26.25 -2.65 -10.22
N LEU A 320 -25.43 -3.41 -10.95
CA LEU A 320 -25.42 -3.51 -12.41
C LEU A 320 -25.89 -4.90 -12.89
N ASP A 321 -26.23 -5.83 -11.98
CA ASP A 321 -26.65 -7.19 -12.32
C ASP A 321 -27.94 -7.23 -13.14
N HIS A 322 -28.80 -6.20 -13.09
CA HIS A 322 -29.97 -6.09 -13.97
C HIS A 322 -29.59 -5.96 -15.45
N ILE A 323 -28.37 -5.52 -15.78
CA ILE A 323 -27.84 -5.49 -17.15
C ILE A 323 -27.54 -6.91 -17.62
N ARG A 324 -26.99 -7.76 -16.74
CA ARG A 324 -26.67 -9.16 -17.02
C ARG A 324 -27.92 -9.94 -17.49
N ILE A 325 -29.09 -9.59 -16.94
CA ILE A 325 -30.38 -10.18 -17.32
C ILE A 325 -30.84 -9.69 -18.71
N ARG A 326 -30.46 -8.47 -19.12
CA ARG A 326 -30.89 -7.85 -20.39
C ARG A 326 -29.99 -8.16 -21.59
N THR A 327 -28.71 -8.47 -21.37
CA THR A 327 -27.74 -8.58 -22.47
C THR A 327 -27.50 -10.00 -22.99
N GLN A 328 -28.23 -11.02 -22.51
CA GLN A 328 -27.99 -12.44 -22.85
C GLN A 328 -26.49 -12.83 -22.82
N ILE A 329 -25.69 -12.17 -21.98
CA ILE A 329 -24.31 -12.57 -21.76
C ILE A 329 -24.38 -13.87 -20.95
N PRO A 330 -23.84 -15.00 -21.46
CA PRO A 330 -23.93 -16.26 -20.77
C PRO A 330 -23.33 -16.11 -19.36
N PRO A 331 -23.82 -16.86 -18.36
CA PRO A 331 -23.16 -16.88 -17.07
C PRO A 331 -21.67 -17.15 -17.30
N ILE A 332 -20.79 -16.44 -16.58
CA ILE A 332 -19.44 -16.92 -16.36
C ILE A 332 -19.65 -18.31 -15.74
N SER A 333 -19.54 -19.33 -16.58
CA SER A 333 -19.60 -20.71 -16.17
C SER A 333 -18.46 -20.86 -15.18
N ASP A 334 -18.80 -21.24 -13.94
CA ASP A 334 -17.86 -21.97 -13.10
C ASP A 334 -17.19 -22.98 -14.02
N THR A 335 -15.87 -22.85 -14.21
CA THR A 335 -15.10 -23.71 -15.09
C THR A 335 -15.50 -25.14 -14.80
N GLN A 336 -16.14 -25.76 -15.78
CA GLN A 336 -16.37 -27.19 -15.80
C GLN A 336 -15.00 -27.85 -15.92
N HIS A 337 -14.32 -28.01 -14.79
CA HIS A 337 -13.35 -29.09 -14.66
C HIS A 337 -14.16 -30.37 -14.58
N THR A 338 -14.13 -31.09 -15.69
CA THR A 338 -14.62 -32.43 -15.89
C THR A 338 -14.26 -33.35 -14.72
N GLY A 339 -15.29 -34.01 -14.18
CA GLY A 339 -15.21 -35.31 -13.50
C GLY A 339 -14.40 -35.37 -12.19
N GLY A 340 -15.11 -35.40 -11.06
CA GLY A 340 -14.65 -36.20 -9.92
C GLY A 340 -14.25 -35.51 -8.61
N GLN A 341 -14.63 -34.25 -8.31
CA GLN A 341 -14.37 -33.66 -6.98
C GLN A 341 -15.52 -32.78 -6.44
N LYS A 342 -16.78 -33.15 -6.73
CA LYS A 342 -17.96 -32.32 -6.43
C LYS A 342 -18.42 -32.28 -4.97
N GLN A 343 -17.92 -33.10 -4.05
CA GLN A 343 -18.56 -33.20 -2.71
C GLN A 343 -17.96 -32.29 -1.62
N HIS A 344 -16.73 -31.78 -1.75
CA HIS A 344 -16.11 -30.95 -0.70
C HIS A 344 -16.04 -29.44 -1.00
N TYR A 345 -15.90 -29.03 -2.26
CA TYR A 345 -15.82 -27.60 -2.62
C TYR A 345 -17.16 -26.85 -2.44
N SER A 346 -18.29 -27.53 -2.65
CA SER A 346 -19.61 -26.90 -2.58
C SER A 346 -20.01 -26.52 -1.17
N ARG A 347 -19.57 -27.26 -0.12
CA ARG A 347 -19.94 -26.95 1.27
C ARG A 347 -19.25 -25.70 1.78
N THR A 348 -17.98 -25.47 1.47
CA THR A 348 -17.22 -24.32 1.99
C THR A 348 -17.70 -22.99 1.39
N LEU A 349 -18.00 -22.94 0.08
CA LEU A 349 -18.56 -21.75 -0.57
C LEU A 349 -20.03 -21.46 -0.18
N LEU A 350 -20.83 -22.50 0.08
CA LEU A 350 -22.21 -22.33 0.61
C LEU A 350 -22.24 -21.89 2.07
N ILE A 351 -21.27 -22.32 2.89
CA ILE A 351 -21.13 -21.83 4.27
C ILE A 351 -20.79 -20.33 4.28
N PHE A 352 -19.94 -19.85 3.36
CA PHE A 352 -19.65 -18.42 3.21
C PHE A 352 -20.84 -17.57 2.75
N ARG A 353 -21.75 -18.12 1.93
CA ARG A 353 -22.99 -17.42 1.52
C ARG A 353 -23.99 -17.25 2.65
N LYS A 354 -24.11 -18.22 3.57
CA LYS A 354 -25.07 -18.15 4.69
C LYS A 354 -24.67 -17.16 5.78
N THR A 355 -23.38 -16.85 5.93
CA THR A 355 -22.90 -15.91 6.96
C THR A 355 -23.08 -14.43 6.59
N THR A 356 -23.32 -14.09 5.32
CA THR A 356 -23.52 -12.69 4.88
C THR A 356 -24.99 -12.27 4.76
N THR A 357 -25.93 -13.19 4.97
CA THR A 357 -27.38 -12.91 4.94
C THR A 357 -28.01 -12.76 6.33
N LYS A 358 -27.20 -12.71 7.39
CA LYS A 358 -27.65 -12.30 8.73
C LYS A 358 -26.75 -11.17 9.24
N ALA A 359 -27.01 -9.95 8.78
CA ALA A 359 -26.67 -8.68 9.42
C ALA A 359 -27.60 -7.61 8.85
#